data_AF-A0A1I5R520-F1
#
_entry.id   AF-A0A1I5R520-F1
#
_cell.length_a   1.000
_cell.length_b   1.000
_cell.length_c   1.000
_cell.angle_alpha   90.00
_cell.angle_beta   90.00
_cell.angle_gamma   90.00
#
_symmetry.space_group_name_H-M   'P 1'
#
loop_
_entity.id
_entity.type
_entity.pdbx_description
1 polymer ?
#
loop_
_entity_poly.entity_id
_entity_poly.type
_entity_poly.pdbx_seq_one_letter_code
_entity_poly.pdbx_strand_id
1 'polypeptide(L)'
;MECPTCGQELDTEQGIRMHHTRVHGVTLPNRQCKGCGTWFYDPKSRRKFCDGCSPNAGEHNGNWKGAEETTDCERCGSSFKYYPSDKKGVYCPECVADSDEFLGDSYTKNAERVEKVCDQCSETMNVLQSKLERGHGRFCSRECLGDWLSENVVGEQHHQWKEGESSYTGDWWDVRSNARERDNHECQVCSTTRE
;
A
#
# COMPACT_ATOMS: atom_id res chain seq x y z
N MET A 1 23.17 -11.68 49.28
CA MET A 1 23.85 -11.85 47.97
C MET A 1 25.00 -10.86 47.90
N GLU A 2 26.06 -11.18 47.16
CA GLU A 2 27.33 -10.43 47.19
C GLU A 2 27.52 -9.56 45.94
N CYS A 3 28.01 -8.33 46.11
CA CYS A 3 28.39 -7.45 45.01
C CYS A 3 29.64 -7.97 44.29
N PRO A 4 29.61 -8.21 42.96
CA PRO A 4 30.73 -8.80 42.22
C PRO A 4 31.96 -7.88 42.10
N THR A 5 31.84 -6.59 42.42
CA THR A 5 32.95 -5.62 42.29
C THR A 5 33.64 -5.33 43.61
N CYS A 6 32.91 -5.30 44.74
CA CYS A 6 33.45 -4.87 46.03
C CYS A 6 33.17 -5.85 47.19
N GLY A 7 32.48 -6.97 46.94
CA GLY A 7 32.18 -7.98 47.95
C GLY A 7 31.12 -7.57 48.98
N GLN A 8 30.49 -6.39 48.84
CA GLN A 8 29.46 -5.95 49.78
C GLN A 8 28.23 -6.87 49.72
N GLU A 9 27.77 -7.34 50.88
CA GLU A 9 26.55 -8.14 51.00
C GLU A 9 25.30 -7.27 51.07
N LEU A 10 24.26 -7.66 50.33
CA LEU A 10 22.96 -7.03 50.30
C LEU A 10 21.84 -8.09 50.29
N ASP A 11 20.69 -7.72 50.88
CA ASP A 11 19.59 -8.66 51.15
C ASP A 11 18.82 -9.09 49.89
N THR A 12 18.80 -8.26 48.84
CA THR A 12 17.98 -8.48 47.64
C THR A 12 18.74 -8.22 46.34
N GLU A 13 18.27 -8.85 45.26
CA GLU A 13 18.93 -8.74 43.94
C GLU A 13 18.79 -7.33 43.39
N GLN A 14 17.62 -6.74 43.63
CA GLN A 14 17.34 -5.34 43.32
C GLN A 14 18.25 -4.39 44.12
N GLY A 15 18.52 -4.71 45.39
CA GLY A 15 19.48 -3.99 46.22
C GLY A 15 20.87 -3.97 45.59
N ILE A 16 21.37 -5.13 45.13
CA ILE A 16 22.67 -5.23 44.44
C ILE A 16 22.69 -4.42 43.16
N ARG A 17 21.63 -4.49 42.34
CA ARG A 17 21.54 -3.73 41.09
C ARG A 17 21.58 -2.22 41.35
N MET A 18 20.89 -1.74 42.38
CA MET A 18 20.90 -0.33 42.79
C MET A 18 22.27 0.09 43.33
N HIS A 19 22.88 -0.72 44.20
CA HIS A 19 24.23 -0.48 44.71
C HIS A 19 25.24 -0.38 43.57
N HIS A 20 25.27 -1.35 42.66
CA HIS A 20 26.25 -1.41 41.58
C HIS A 20 26.12 -0.20 40.63
N THR A 21 24.89 0.23 40.34
CA THR A 21 24.66 1.42 39.51
C THR A 21 25.09 2.70 40.23
N ARG A 22 24.81 2.83 41.53
CA ARG A 22 25.10 4.07 42.30
C ARG A 22 26.56 4.20 42.75
N VAL A 23 27.20 3.08 43.10
CA VAL A 23 28.55 3.05 43.68
C VAL A 23 29.60 2.80 42.60
N HIS A 24 29.31 1.98 41.60
CA HIS A 24 30.27 1.62 40.55
C HIS A 24 29.94 2.24 39.18
N GLY A 25 28.80 2.90 39.02
CA GLY A 25 28.40 3.54 37.76
C GLY A 25 28.10 2.57 36.62
N VAL A 26 28.04 1.26 36.90
CA VAL A 26 27.83 0.21 35.90
C VAL A 26 26.51 -0.49 36.18
N THR A 27 25.75 -0.81 35.13
CA THR A 27 24.52 -1.58 35.25
C THR A 27 24.81 -3.07 35.11
N LEU A 28 24.41 -3.87 36.11
CA LEU A 28 24.52 -5.33 36.01
C LEU A 28 23.58 -5.90 34.95
N PRO A 29 24.00 -6.92 34.19
CA PRO A 29 23.17 -7.53 33.17
C PRO A 29 21.91 -8.17 33.78
N ASN A 30 20.84 -8.21 33.00
CA ASN A 30 19.54 -8.76 33.41
C ASN A 30 18.93 -9.71 32.35
N ARG A 31 19.63 -9.93 31.23
CA ARG A 31 19.20 -10.81 30.15
C ARG A 31 20.37 -11.63 29.65
N GLN A 32 20.10 -12.88 29.27
CA GLN A 32 21.06 -13.73 28.56
C GLN A 32 20.71 -13.74 27.07
N CYS A 33 21.69 -13.49 26.20
CA CYS A 33 21.51 -13.50 24.75
C CYS A 33 21.22 -14.92 24.26
N LYS A 34 20.14 -15.12 23.49
CA LYS A 34 19.84 -16.41 22.86
C LYS A 34 20.81 -16.82 21.74
N GLY A 35 21.54 -15.86 21.15
CA GLY A 35 22.47 -16.11 20.05
C GLY A 35 23.86 -16.55 20.51
N CYS A 36 24.45 -15.85 21.48
CA CYS A 36 25.82 -16.10 21.94
C CYS A 36 25.93 -16.47 23.42
N GLY A 37 24.82 -16.52 24.17
CA GLY A 37 24.82 -16.88 25.60
C GLY A 37 25.37 -15.80 26.54
N THR A 38 25.87 -14.68 26.02
CA THR A 38 26.42 -13.59 26.84
C THR A 38 25.33 -12.84 27.61
N TRP A 39 25.68 -12.39 28.80
CA TRP A 39 24.79 -11.59 29.64
C TRP A 39 24.88 -10.11 29.28
N PHE A 40 23.74 -9.45 29.07
CA PHE A 40 23.67 -8.04 28.71
C PHE A 40 22.59 -7.32 29.51
N TYR A 41 22.69 -5.99 29.56
CA TYR A 41 21.72 -5.13 30.23
C TYR A 41 20.65 -4.64 29.24
N ASP A 42 19.38 -4.77 29.61
CA ASP A 42 18.24 -4.27 28.87
C ASP A 42 17.28 -3.53 29.81
N PRO A 43 17.20 -2.18 29.73
CA PRO A 43 16.39 -1.37 30.65
C PRO A 43 14.92 -1.78 30.69
N LYS A 44 14.38 -2.25 29.55
CA LYS A 44 12.97 -2.66 29.43
C LYS A 44 12.76 -4.17 29.63
N SER A 45 13.82 -4.96 29.78
CA SER A 45 13.77 -6.42 29.91
C SER A 45 12.96 -7.16 28.82
N ARG A 46 12.93 -6.62 27.60
CA ARG A 46 12.19 -7.15 26.43
C ARG A 46 13.08 -7.83 25.42
N ARG A 47 14.36 -7.43 25.28
CA ARG A 47 15.28 -7.95 24.27
C ARG A 47 15.63 -9.42 24.54
N LYS A 48 15.73 -10.22 23.47
CA LYS A 48 16.14 -11.64 23.47
C LYS A 48 17.58 -11.85 23.01
N PHE A 49 18.11 -10.89 22.24
CA PHE A 49 19.44 -10.91 21.67
C PHE A 49 20.21 -9.66 22.13
N CYS A 50 21.53 -9.76 22.25
CA CYS A 50 22.39 -8.59 22.39
C CYS A 50 22.48 -7.85 21.04
N ASP A 51 23.05 -6.65 21.03
CA ASP A 51 23.10 -5.81 19.82
C ASP A 51 23.86 -6.49 18.67
N GLY A 52 24.92 -7.25 18.96
CA GLY A 52 25.69 -8.00 17.97
C GLY A 52 25.06 -9.30 17.48
N CYS A 53 24.01 -9.81 18.13
CA CYS A 53 23.30 -11.04 17.72
C CYS A 53 21.85 -10.75 17.30
N SER A 54 21.48 -9.48 17.14
CA SER A 54 20.14 -9.11 16.71
C SER A 54 19.93 -9.58 15.25
N PRO A 55 19.00 -10.50 14.98
CA PRO A 55 18.82 -11.05 13.64
C PRO A 55 18.31 -10.02 12.62
N ASN A 56 17.73 -8.92 13.10
CA ASN A 56 17.20 -7.85 12.29
C ASN A 56 18.04 -6.56 12.42
N ALA A 57 19.30 -6.65 12.81
CA ALA A 57 20.21 -5.51 12.85
C ALA A 57 20.97 -5.36 11.51
N GLY A 58 21.46 -4.14 11.26
CA GLY A 58 22.24 -3.84 10.06
C GLY A 58 21.45 -4.11 8.78
N GLU A 59 22.06 -4.80 7.83
CA GLU A 59 21.50 -5.13 6.51
C GLU A 59 20.25 -6.00 6.57
N HIS A 60 20.04 -6.73 7.68
CA HIS A 60 18.83 -7.52 7.91
C HIS A 60 17.63 -6.68 8.39
N ASN A 61 17.83 -5.39 8.66
CA ASN A 61 16.75 -4.48 8.98
C ASN A 61 16.04 -4.04 7.69
N GLY A 62 14.72 -4.19 7.62
CA GLY A 62 13.94 -3.70 6.47
C GLY A 62 14.04 -2.18 6.25
N ASN A 63 14.45 -1.41 7.26
CA ASN A 63 14.71 0.02 7.18
C ASN A 63 16.22 0.35 7.05
N TRP A 64 17.04 -0.59 6.58
CA TRP A 64 18.47 -0.37 6.40
C TRP A 64 18.74 0.59 5.23
N LYS A 65 19.28 1.76 5.55
CA LYS A 65 19.59 2.81 4.57
C LYS A 65 20.86 2.56 3.75
N GLY A 66 21.65 1.54 4.11
CA GLY A 66 22.89 1.23 3.39
C GLY A 66 22.68 0.38 2.13
N ALA A 67 21.43 0.03 1.80
CA ALA A 67 21.10 -0.81 0.64
C ALA A 67 21.07 -0.06 -0.70
N GLU A 68 21.37 1.24 -0.71
CA GLU A 68 21.34 2.03 -1.95
C GLU A 68 22.44 1.60 -2.91
N GLU A 69 22.05 1.35 -4.16
CA GLU A 69 22.96 1.12 -5.28
C GLU A 69 22.96 2.33 -6.22
N THR A 70 24.02 2.47 -7.02
CA THR A 70 24.14 3.51 -8.05
C THR A 70 24.23 2.86 -9.42
N THR A 71 23.50 3.41 -10.39
CA THR A 71 23.46 2.95 -11.78
C THR A 71 23.22 4.13 -12.71
N ASP A 72 23.44 3.92 -14.01
CA ASP A 72 23.23 4.94 -15.04
C ASP A 72 21.85 4.78 -15.68
N CYS A 73 21.17 5.90 -15.90
CA CYS A 73 19.85 5.91 -16.53
C CYS A 73 19.96 5.54 -18.02
N GLU A 74 19.18 4.54 -18.47
CA GLU A 74 19.20 4.12 -19.89
C GLU A 74 18.70 5.19 -20.87
N ARG A 75 17.94 6.20 -20.39
CA ARG A 75 17.36 7.25 -21.25
C ARG A 75 18.25 8.48 -21.40
N CYS A 76 18.86 8.95 -20.31
CA CYS A 76 19.64 10.19 -20.31
C CYS A 76 21.13 10.00 -19.95
N GLY A 77 21.54 8.80 -19.51
CA GLY A 77 22.91 8.49 -19.12
C GLY A 77 23.35 9.04 -17.77
N SER A 78 22.48 9.75 -17.03
CA SER A 78 22.84 10.26 -15.70
C SER A 78 22.93 9.15 -14.65
N SER A 79 23.96 9.17 -13.82
CA SER A 79 24.05 8.28 -12.65
C SER A 79 23.04 8.68 -11.57
N PHE A 80 22.35 7.71 -10.99
CA PHE A 80 21.40 7.94 -9.91
C PHE A 80 21.41 6.80 -8.89
N LYS A 81 20.97 7.11 -7.66
CA LYS A 81 20.82 6.13 -6.58
C LYS A 81 19.43 5.53 -6.55
N TYR A 82 19.35 4.27 -6.16
CA TYR A 82 18.09 3.56 -5.99
C TYR A 82 18.20 2.45 -4.94
N TYR A 83 17.06 2.06 -4.39
CA TYR A 83 16.94 0.85 -3.57
C TYR A 83 16.56 -0.34 -4.46
N PRO A 84 17.39 -1.40 -4.53
CA PRO A 84 17.06 -2.61 -5.29
C PRO A 84 15.78 -3.31 -4.79
N SER A 85 15.44 -3.13 -3.51
CA SER A 85 14.18 -3.59 -2.93
C SER A 85 12.95 -2.90 -3.51
N ASP A 86 13.12 -1.66 -4.00
CA ASP A 86 12.02 -0.80 -4.42
C ASP A 86 11.86 -0.82 -5.94
N LYS A 87 12.98 -0.80 -6.69
CA LYS A 87 12.97 -0.79 -8.16
C LYS A 87 14.25 -1.39 -8.76
N LYS A 88 14.17 -1.79 -10.04
CA LYS A 88 15.29 -2.38 -10.81
C LYS A 88 16.43 -1.42 -11.18
N GLY A 89 16.27 -0.11 -10.98
CA GLY A 89 17.31 0.87 -11.32
C GLY A 89 17.52 1.13 -12.82
N VAL A 90 16.48 1.06 -13.66
CA VAL A 90 16.62 1.28 -15.11
C VAL A 90 16.61 2.77 -15.50
N TYR A 91 15.70 3.54 -14.92
CA TYR A 91 15.49 4.96 -15.25
C TYR A 91 15.61 5.84 -14.01
N CYS A 92 16.22 7.02 -14.17
CA CYS A 92 16.33 8.01 -13.11
C CYS A 92 14.94 8.62 -12.78
N PRO A 93 14.75 9.17 -11.57
CA PRO A 93 13.47 9.74 -11.15
C PRO A 93 12.93 10.83 -12.09
N GLU A 94 13.80 11.67 -12.63
CA GLU A 94 13.43 12.76 -13.55
C GLU A 94 12.87 12.21 -14.87
N CYS A 95 13.58 11.28 -15.51
CA CYS A 95 13.13 10.65 -16.76
C CYS A 95 11.81 9.88 -16.63
N VAL A 96 11.50 9.38 -15.43
CA VAL A 96 10.21 8.72 -15.12
C VAL A 96 9.11 9.76 -14.87
N ALA A 97 9.41 10.88 -14.22
CA ALA A 97 8.44 11.95 -14.01
C ALA A 97 8.05 12.65 -15.32
N ASP A 98 9.01 12.80 -16.24
CA ASP A 98 8.82 13.49 -17.53
C ASP A 98 8.33 12.57 -18.66
N SER A 99 8.00 11.30 -18.39
CA SER A 99 7.51 10.39 -19.42
C SER A 99 6.00 10.45 -19.58
N ASP A 100 5.52 10.77 -20.79
CA ASP A 100 4.12 10.59 -21.19
C ASP A 100 3.76 9.13 -21.47
N GLU A 101 4.75 8.25 -21.56
CA GLU A 101 4.60 6.82 -21.83
C GLU A 101 4.92 5.97 -20.60
N PHE A 102 4.31 4.79 -20.51
CA PHE A 102 4.63 3.83 -19.46
C PHE A 102 5.98 3.14 -19.73
N LEU A 103 7.02 3.55 -19.02
CA LEU A 103 8.39 3.00 -19.13
C LEU A 103 8.58 1.62 -18.46
N GLY A 104 7.55 1.09 -17.80
CA GLY A 104 7.62 -0.21 -17.12
C GLY A 104 7.31 -1.39 -18.04
N ASP A 105 7.58 -2.60 -17.53
CA ASP A 105 7.08 -3.82 -18.16
C ASP A 105 5.56 -3.93 -17.93
N SER A 106 4.77 -4.02 -19.01
CA SER A 106 3.34 -4.31 -18.88
C SER A 106 3.15 -5.65 -18.18
N TYR A 107 2.36 -5.67 -17.09
CA TYR A 107 1.99 -6.88 -16.38
C TYR A 107 1.21 -7.89 -17.25
N THR A 108 0.72 -7.47 -18.42
CA THR A 108 -0.03 -8.30 -19.38
C THR A 108 0.75 -8.62 -20.66
N LYS A 109 2.06 -8.35 -20.71
CA LYS A 109 2.87 -8.51 -21.93
C LYS A 109 2.75 -9.88 -22.61
N ASN A 110 2.55 -10.94 -21.83
CA ASN A 110 2.40 -12.32 -22.31
C ASN A 110 1.00 -12.90 -22.03
N ALA A 111 0.00 -12.05 -21.77
CA ALA A 111 -1.35 -12.52 -21.48
C ALA A 111 -2.11 -12.84 -22.78
N GLU A 112 -2.68 -14.04 -22.84
CA GLU A 112 -3.50 -14.47 -23.97
C GLU A 112 -4.73 -13.56 -24.14
N ARG A 113 -4.97 -13.16 -25.38
CA ARG A 113 -6.11 -12.33 -25.79
C ARG A 113 -6.96 -13.09 -26.79
N VAL A 114 -8.27 -12.95 -26.63
CA VAL A 114 -9.27 -13.61 -27.48
C VAL A 114 -10.25 -12.55 -27.97
N GLU A 115 -10.66 -12.68 -29.23
CA GLU A 115 -11.71 -11.86 -29.83
C GLU A 115 -13.08 -12.33 -29.34
N LYS A 116 -13.90 -11.38 -28.90
CA LYS A 116 -15.25 -11.62 -28.42
C LYS A 116 -16.19 -10.58 -29.01
N VAL A 117 -17.42 -10.97 -29.31
CA VAL A 117 -18.47 -10.06 -29.77
C VAL A 117 -19.19 -9.49 -28.55
N CYS A 118 -19.42 -8.18 -28.53
CA CYS A 118 -20.22 -7.53 -27.49
C CYS A 118 -21.69 -7.94 -27.59
N ASP A 119 -22.28 -8.35 -26.47
CA ASP A 119 -23.67 -8.82 -26.42
C ASP A 119 -24.72 -7.70 -26.66
N GLN A 120 -24.33 -6.42 -26.56
CA GLN A 120 -25.24 -5.27 -26.76
C GLN A 120 -25.11 -4.65 -28.16
N CYS A 121 -23.90 -4.20 -28.55
CA CYS A 121 -23.69 -3.51 -29.83
C CYS A 121 -23.22 -4.42 -30.97
N SER A 122 -22.95 -5.70 -30.69
CA SER A 122 -22.40 -6.68 -31.66
C SER A 122 -21.02 -6.34 -32.24
N GLU A 123 -20.32 -5.35 -31.68
CA GLU A 123 -18.96 -5.01 -32.10
C GLU A 123 -17.93 -6.02 -31.55
N THR A 124 -16.87 -6.28 -32.32
CA THR A 124 -15.79 -7.19 -31.90
C THR A 124 -14.80 -6.46 -30.98
N MET A 125 -14.48 -7.08 -29.85
CA MET A 125 -13.58 -6.57 -28.83
C MET A 125 -12.49 -7.60 -28.52
N ASN A 126 -11.28 -7.11 -28.23
CA ASN A 126 -10.17 -7.95 -27.79
C ASN A 126 -10.09 -7.98 -26.26
N VAL A 127 -10.31 -9.14 -25.66
CA VAL A 127 -10.37 -9.33 -24.21
C VAL A 127 -9.29 -10.28 -23.73
N LEU A 128 -8.82 -10.07 -22.50
CA LEU A 128 -7.90 -11.01 -21.85
C LEU A 128 -8.65 -12.31 -21.53
N GLN A 129 -8.04 -13.46 -21.84
CA GLN A 129 -8.61 -14.77 -21.53
C GLN A 129 -8.96 -14.90 -20.05
N SER A 130 -8.07 -14.44 -19.16
CA SER A 130 -8.30 -14.44 -17.70
C SER A 130 -9.45 -13.54 -17.24
N LYS A 131 -9.85 -12.53 -18.03
CA LYS A 131 -11.06 -11.74 -17.76
C LYS A 131 -12.31 -12.53 -18.12
N LEU A 132 -12.30 -13.26 -19.23
CA LEU A 132 -13.40 -14.13 -19.65
C LEU A 132 -13.64 -15.24 -18.62
N GLU A 133 -12.58 -15.90 -18.13
CA GLU A 133 -12.66 -16.94 -17.09
C GLU A 133 -13.29 -16.43 -15.78
N ARG A 134 -13.15 -15.14 -15.48
CA ARG A 134 -13.76 -14.48 -14.31
C ARG A 134 -15.17 -13.96 -14.57
N GLY A 135 -15.74 -14.20 -15.75
CA GLY A 135 -17.08 -13.74 -16.13
C GLY A 135 -17.15 -12.28 -16.62
N HIS A 136 -16.01 -11.66 -16.95
CA HIS A 136 -15.99 -10.35 -17.61
C HIS A 136 -15.91 -10.49 -19.13
N GLY A 137 -15.97 -9.37 -19.87
CA GLY A 137 -15.76 -9.36 -21.32
C GLY A 137 -17.00 -9.63 -22.18
N ARG A 138 -18.20 -9.50 -21.58
CA ARG A 138 -19.50 -9.58 -22.27
C ARG A 138 -19.85 -8.30 -23.05
N PHE A 139 -19.34 -7.16 -22.60
CA PHE A 139 -19.62 -5.84 -23.19
C PHE A 139 -18.33 -5.09 -23.50
N CYS A 140 -18.31 -4.34 -24.60
CA CYS A 140 -17.13 -3.58 -25.05
C CYS A 140 -16.88 -2.34 -24.19
N SER A 141 -17.92 -1.78 -23.59
CA SER A 141 -17.87 -0.56 -22.80
C SER A 141 -18.78 -0.63 -21.58
N ARG A 142 -18.59 0.32 -20.66
CA ARG A 142 -19.48 0.54 -19.52
C ARG A 142 -20.88 1.01 -19.96
N GLU A 143 -20.95 1.69 -21.10
CA GLU A 143 -22.21 2.15 -21.71
C GLU A 143 -23.03 0.95 -22.18
N CYS A 144 -22.45 0.05 -22.98
CA CYS A 144 -23.12 -1.17 -23.42
C CYS A 144 -23.58 -2.07 -22.26
N LEU A 145 -22.80 -2.14 -21.18
CA LEU A 145 -23.23 -2.81 -19.95
C LEU A 145 -24.46 -2.10 -19.33
N GLY A 146 -24.44 -0.76 -19.28
CA GLY A 146 -25.55 0.04 -18.76
C GLY A 146 -26.83 -0.11 -19.57
N ASP A 147 -26.74 -0.05 -20.90
CA ASP A 147 -27.85 -0.26 -21.81
C ASP A 147 -28.47 -1.64 -21.59
N TRP A 148 -27.63 -2.68 -21.58
CA TRP A 148 -28.09 -4.05 -21.34
C TRP A 148 -28.77 -4.19 -19.97
N LEU A 149 -28.22 -3.58 -18.91
CA LEU A 149 -28.85 -3.57 -17.58
C LEU A 149 -30.21 -2.86 -17.61
N SER A 150 -30.33 -1.74 -18.32
CA SER A 150 -31.58 -0.97 -18.41
C SER A 150 -32.69 -1.72 -19.16
N GLU A 151 -32.32 -2.58 -20.12
CA GLU A 151 -33.27 -3.37 -20.90
C GLU A 151 -33.64 -4.69 -20.21
N ASN A 152 -32.68 -5.33 -19.52
CA ASN A 152 -32.81 -6.73 -19.07
C ASN A 152 -32.94 -6.88 -17.55
N VAL A 153 -32.54 -5.87 -16.77
CA VAL A 153 -32.50 -5.92 -15.30
C VAL A 153 -33.47 -4.88 -14.73
N VAL A 154 -34.71 -4.94 -15.21
CA VAL A 154 -35.82 -4.05 -14.86
C VAL A 154 -37.12 -4.82 -14.63
N GLY A 155 -38.07 -4.20 -13.93
CA GLY A 155 -39.41 -4.73 -13.72
C GLY A 155 -39.58 -5.67 -12.52
N GLU A 156 -40.83 -6.12 -12.31
CA GLU A 156 -41.30 -6.81 -11.10
C GLU A 156 -40.61 -8.14 -10.81
N GLN A 157 -40.06 -8.77 -11.85
CA GLN A 157 -39.33 -10.04 -11.77
C GLN A 157 -37.92 -9.87 -11.19
N HIS A 158 -37.39 -8.64 -11.10
CA HIS A 158 -36.07 -8.41 -10.55
C HIS A 158 -36.10 -8.38 -9.01
N HIS A 159 -35.21 -9.11 -8.34
CA HIS A 159 -35.23 -9.28 -6.89
C HIS A 159 -35.06 -7.98 -6.06
N GLN A 160 -34.58 -6.90 -6.69
CA GLN A 160 -34.46 -5.57 -6.06
C GLN A 160 -35.62 -4.63 -6.43
N TRP A 161 -36.56 -5.08 -7.25
CA TRP A 161 -37.74 -4.29 -7.59
C TRP A 161 -38.62 -4.10 -6.36
N LYS A 162 -39.05 -2.86 -6.15
CA LYS A 162 -39.95 -2.48 -5.06
C LYS A 162 -41.22 -1.91 -5.68
N GLU A 163 -42.36 -2.41 -5.22
CA GLU A 163 -43.66 -1.90 -5.61
C GLU A 163 -43.86 -0.47 -5.07
N GLY A 164 -44.37 0.42 -5.93
CA GLY A 164 -44.58 1.85 -5.64
C GLY A 164 -43.69 2.79 -6.46
N GLU A 165 -44.02 4.08 -6.49
CA GLU A 165 -43.15 5.10 -7.07
C GLU A 165 -41.84 5.14 -6.28
N SER A 166 -40.73 4.73 -6.92
CA SER A 166 -39.41 5.11 -6.44
C SER A 166 -39.38 6.63 -6.38
N SER A 167 -39.15 7.21 -5.19
CA SER A 167 -38.91 8.65 -5.04
C SER A 167 -37.74 9.18 -5.92
N TYR A 168 -36.95 8.26 -6.48
CA TYR A 168 -35.85 8.52 -7.38
C TYR A 168 -36.17 7.96 -8.78
N THR A 169 -36.41 8.85 -9.74
CA THR A 169 -36.76 8.50 -11.14
C THR A 169 -35.55 8.10 -12.00
N GLY A 170 -34.33 8.21 -11.47
CA GLY A 170 -33.10 8.02 -12.26
C GLY A 170 -32.60 9.31 -12.91
N ASP A 171 -33.47 10.31 -13.07
CA ASP A 171 -33.18 11.57 -13.77
C ASP A 171 -32.36 12.57 -12.94
N TRP A 172 -31.85 12.19 -11.76
CA TRP A 172 -31.13 13.12 -10.90
C TRP A 172 -29.92 13.74 -11.59
N TRP A 173 -29.27 13.01 -12.50
CA TRP A 173 -28.18 13.58 -13.30
C TRP A 173 -28.66 14.71 -14.20
N ASP A 174 -29.77 14.52 -14.90
CA ASP A 174 -30.38 15.52 -15.78
C ASP A 174 -30.97 16.68 -14.97
N VAL A 175 -31.71 16.40 -13.90
CA VAL A 175 -32.25 17.40 -12.96
C VAL A 175 -31.12 18.22 -12.35
N ARG A 176 -30.01 17.59 -11.95
CA ARG A 176 -28.83 18.27 -11.42
C ARG A 176 -28.11 19.10 -12.49
N SER A 177 -28.02 18.62 -13.73
CA SER A 177 -27.43 19.39 -14.84
C SER A 177 -28.28 20.62 -15.13
N ASN A 178 -29.58 20.43 -15.32
CA ASN A 178 -30.54 21.51 -15.56
C ASN A 178 -30.56 22.54 -14.41
N ALA A 179 -30.48 22.10 -13.15
CA ALA A 179 -30.40 23.00 -12.01
C ALA A 179 -29.10 23.82 -12.02
N ARG A 180 -27.96 23.21 -12.39
CA ARG A 180 -26.68 23.91 -12.52
C ARG A 180 -26.67 24.91 -13.66
N GLU A 181 -27.23 24.54 -14.82
CA GLU A 181 -27.35 25.43 -15.97
C GLU A 181 -28.28 26.61 -15.66
N ARG A 182 -29.44 26.34 -15.03
CA ARG A 182 -30.38 27.35 -14.55
C ARG A 182 -29.71 28.34 -13.60
N ASP A 183 -28.89 27.83 -12.68
CA ASP A 183 -28.23 28.61 -11.64
C ASP A 183 -26.86 29.14 -12.08
N ASN A 184 -26.50 29.05 -13.37
CA ASN A 184 -25.21 29.44 -13.93
C ASN A 184 -24.00 28.91 -13.12
N HIS A 185 -24.12 27.68 -12.62
CA HIS A 185 -23.14 27.01 -11.77
C HIS A 185 -22.79 27.75 -10.46
N GLU A 186 -23.68 28.63 -9.98
CA GLU A 186 -23.53 29.41 -8.75
C GLU A 186 -24.58 28.99 -7.71
N CYS A 187 -24.17 28.80 -6.45
CA CYS A 187 -25.11 28.48 -5.37
C CYS A 187 -26.07 29.66 -5.11
N GLN A 188 -27.36 29.47 -5.32
CA GLN A 188 -28.39 30.52 -5.13
C GLN A 188 -28.61 30.98 -3.67
N VAL A 189 -27.97 30.33 -2.69
CA VAL A 189 -28.07 30.67 -1.26
C VAL A 189 -26.84 31.46 -0.78
N CYS A 190 -25.64 31.08 -1.23
CA CYS A 190 -24.39 31.65 -0.72
C CYS A 190 -23.46 32.21 -1.81
N SER A 191 -23.89 32.21 -3.08
CA SER A 191 -23.14 32.70 -4.24
C SER A 191 -21.77 32.06 -4.48
N THR A 192 -21.53 30.89 -3.88
CA THR A 192 -20.30 30.13 -4.08
C THR A 192 -20.32 29.43 -5.43
N THR A 193 -19.24 29.60 -6.19
CA THR A 193 -18.94 28.85 -7.41
C THR A 193 -18.04 27.65 -7.09
N ARG A 194 -17.88 26.73 -8.04
CA ARG A 194 -17.07 25.54 -7.88
C ARG A 194 -15.57 25.89 -8.00
N GLU A 195 -15.00 26.45 -6.94
CA GLU A 195 -13.55 26.46 -6.66
C GLU A 195 -13.23 25.58 -5.46
#